data_AF-A0A7M3MRQ4-F1
#
_entry.id   AF-A0A7M3MRQ4-F1
#
_cell.length_a   1.000
_cell.length_b   1.000
_cell.length_c   1.000
_cell.angle_alpha   90.00
_cell.angle_beta   90.00
_cell.angle_gamma   90.00
#
_symmetry.space_group_name_H-M   'P 1'
#
loop_
_entity.id
_entity.type
_entity.pdbx_description
1 polymer ?
#
loop_
_entity_poly.entity_id
_entity_poly.type
_entity_poly.pdbx_seq_one_letter_code
_entity_poly.pdbx_strand_id
1 'polypeptide(L)'
;MTDGHERHPPPQQEVEGRAATEATAPVSDGQARLWRAGRTGWALLAGAGVVAVAAYVASMLTLLIIPLLLALFPATLLVPVAKWLKDKGVPAAAAAALSLLVGILAIGAVLGAMVPLVAAELPDLAESAGEGIRQVQQQIEDLTGVGIGGMAELLDQASELLGETGELAGQALEAAFVAFETVASLLLMFVVLFFYLKDGRRLAEGLANTTPPRVRPHVHEVMQRAWATLGTYFRGQLLVGLINATLIGIALLLLGIPLAVPLAVLVFFGGLFPVVGALIAGALAVLVAAADAGLVMALVVAVIVVIIEQLESNVFEPLIHGHAIALHPLVILLSITAGALLLGIFGAFIAVPVAAITARVLDYFRGDPEAEESDGGGEEAPEAT
;
A
#
# COMPACT_ATOMS: atom_id res chain seq x y z
N MET A 1 -87.11 -53.22 -32.75
CA MET A 1 -86.51 -54.44 -33.35
C MET A 1 -85.25 -53.99 -34.06
N THR A 2 -84.10 -54.19 -33.40
CA THR A 2 -83.02 -55.17 -33.75
C THR A 2 -82.23 -54.70 -34.97
N ASP A 3 -80.91 -54.62 -35.06
CA ASP A 3 -79.71 -55.00 -34.28
C ASP A 3 -78.59 -54.11 -34.89
N GLY A 4 -77.54 -53.67 -34.21
CA GLY A 4 -76.62 -54.51 -33.44
C GLY A 4 -75.54 -55.10 -34.36
N HIS A 5 -74.70 -54.29 -35.02
CA HIS A 5 -73.43 -54.77 -35.56
C HIS A 5 -72.30 -53.75 -35.39
N GLU A 6 -71.60 -53.97 -34.28
CA GLU A 6 -70.30 -53.45 -33.93
C GLU A 6 -69.28 -53.80 -35.02
N ARG A 7 -68.52 -52.80 -35.50
CA ARG A 7 -67.27 -53.04 -36.20
C ARG A 7 -66.13 -52.65 -35.28
N HIS A 8 -65.40 -53.68 -34.87
CA HIS A 8 -64.18 -53.65 -34.07
C HIS A 8 -63.16 -52.63 -34.59
N PRO A 9 -62.46 -51.92 -33.68
CA PRO A 9 -61.23 -51.21 -34.02
C PRO A 9 -60.10 -52.23 -34.34
N PRO A 10 -59.11 -51.85 -35.17
CA PRO A 10 -57.97 -52.72 -35.46
C PRO A 10 -57.15 -53.00 -34.20
N PRO A 11 -56.45 -54.15 -34.13
CA PRO A 11 -55.72 -54.57 -32.94
C PRO A 11 -54.58 -53.60 -32.60
N GLN A 12 -54.67 -52.97 -31.43
CA GLN A 12 -53.64 -52.11 -30.83
C GLN A 12 -52.61 -52.93 -30.03
N GLN A 13 -52.10 -54.02 -30.57
CA GLN A 13 -51.02 -54.77 -29.92
C GLN A 13 -49.99 -55.21 -30.95
N GLU A 14 -48.87 -54.47 -30.96
CA GLU A 14 -47.48 -54.90 -31.23
C GLU A 14 -46.62 -53.71 -31.70
N VAL A 15 -46.59 -52.63 -30.93
CA VAL A 15 -45.45 -51.67 -30.94
C VAL A 15 -44.92 -51.40 -29.52
N GLU A 16 -45.58 -51.89 -28.47
CA GLU A 16 -45.05 -51.94 -27.11
C GLU A 16 -44.10 -53.12 -26.94
N GLY A 17 -42.90 -53.02 -27.49
CA GLY A 17 -41.88 -54.07 -27.35
C GLY A 17 -40.49 -53.73 -27.85
N ARG A 18 -40.28 -52.51 -28.37
CA ARG A 18 -38.96 -51.98 -28.75
C ARG A 18 -38.66 -50.59 -28.19
N ALA A 19 -39.40 -50.15 -27.18
CA ALA A 19 -38.89 -49.16 -26.23
C ALA A 19 -38.07 -49.90 -25.15
N ALA A 20 -37.14 -50.74 -25.59
CA ALA A 20 -36.11 -51.27 -24.72
C ALA A 20 -35.20 -50.09 -24.41
N THR A 21 -35.46 -49.44 -23.28
CA THR A 21 -34.45 -48.86 -22.40
C THR A 21 -33.27 -48.26 -23.17
N GLU A 22 -33.45 -47.06 -23.73
CA GLU A 22 -32.32 -46.14 -23.81
C GLU A 22 -31.97 -45.80 -22.36
N ALA A 23 -31.21 -46.71 -21.74
CA ALA A 23 -30.46 -46.39 -20.57
C ALA A 23 -29.61 -45.20 -20.95
N THR A 24 -29.96 -44.01 -20.45
CA THR A 24 -29.01 -42.92 -20.31
C THR A 24 -27.85 -43.51 -19.55
N ALA A 25 -26.80 -43.91 -20.27
CA ALA A 25 -25.60 -44.47 -19.68
C ALA A 25 -25.18 -43.49 -18.57
N PRO A 26 -24.91 -43.96 -17.34
CA PRO A 26 -24.40 -43.07 -16.32
C PRO A 26 -23.16 -42.41 -16.92
N VAL A 27 -23.19 -41.08 -17.04
CA VAL A 27 -22.02 -40.30 -17.46
C VAL A 27 -20.89 -40.83 -16.60
N SER A 28 -19.92 -41.52 -17.23
CA SER A 28 -18.87 -42.18 -16.48
C SER A 28 -18.22 -41.13 -15.58
N ASP A 29 -17.98 -41.46 -14.30
CA ASP A 29 -17.40 -40.51 -13.36
C ASP A 29 -16.13 -39.84 -13.91
N GLY A 30 -15.44 -40.49 -14.86
CA GLY A 30 -14.36 -39.92 -15.66
C GLY A 30 -14.74 -38.73 -16.56
N GLN A 31 -15.84 -38.81 -17.34
CA GLN A 31 -16.30 -37.70 -18.19
C GLN A 31 -16.77 -36.50 -17.35
N ALA A 32 -17.47 -36.73 -16.23
CA ALA A 32 -17.89 -35.67 -15.32
C ALA A 32 -16.70 -35.01 -14.58
N ARG A 33 -15.60 -35.74 -14.36
CA ARG A 33 -14.34 -35.21 -13.80
C ARG A 33 -13.54 -34.42 -14.83
N LEU A 34 -13.45 -34.88 -16.07
CA LEU A 34 -12.80 -34.17 -17.17
C LEU A 34 -13.51 -32.86 -17.52
N TRP A 35 -14.85 -32.85 -17.51
CA TRP A 35 -15.63 -31.63 -17.76
C TRP A 35 -15.51 -30.61 -16.62
N ARG A 36 -15.47 -31.08 -15.36
CA ARG A 36 -15.18 -30.22 -14.20
C ARG A 36 -13.76 -29.66 -14.24
N ALA A 37 -12.76 -30.49 -14.53
CA ALA A 37 -11.36 -30.08 -14.66
C ALA A 37 -11.15 -29.08 -15.81
N GLY A 38 -11.84 -29.29 -16.93
CA GLY A 38 -11.87 -28.36 -18.07
C GLY A 38 -12.50 -27.03 -17.70
N ARG A 39 -13.66 -27.04 -17.00
CA ARG A 39 -14.32 -25.82 -16.54
C ARG A 39 -13.47 -25.03 -15.54
N THR A 40 -12.81 -25.71 -14.60
CA THR A 40 -11.89 -25.06 -13.66
C THR A 40 -10.66 -24.51 -14.37
N GLY A 41 -10.11 -25.23 -15.36
CA GLY A 41 -8.99 -24.74 -16.18
C GLY A 41 -9.37 -23.48 -16.97
N TRP A 42 -10.53 -23.48 -17.63
CA TRP A 42 -11.04 -22.31 -18.35
C TRP A 42 -11.39 -21.15 -17.42
N ALA A 43 -11.93 -21.41 -16.22
CA ALA A 43 -12.19 -20.38 -15.23
C ALA A 43 -10.90 -19.75 -14.69
N LEU A 44 -9.85 -20.55 -14.47
CA LEU A 44 -8.53 -20.06 -14.05
C LEU A 44 -7.86 -19.24 -15.15
N LEU A 45 -7.93 -19.68 -16.41
CA LEU A 45 -7.41 -18.93 -17.56
C LEU A 45 -8.18 -17.62 -17.79
N ALA A 46 -9.51 -17.64 -17.65
CA ALA A 46 -10.33 -16.44 -17.73
C ALA A 46 -10.00 -15.47 -16.59
N GLY A 47 -9.84 -15.97 -15.36
CA GLY A 47 -9.42 -15.16 -14.22
C GLY A 47 -8.04 -14.53 -14.42
N ALA A 48 -7.05 -15.33 -14.82
CA ALA A 48 -5.71 -14.85 -15.14
C ALA A 48 -5.72 -13.82 -16.28
N GLY A 49 -6.56 -14.03 -17.30
CA GLY A 49 -6.77 -13.07 -18.40
C GLY A 49 -7.38 -11.75 -17.93
N VAL A 50 -8.39 -11.79 -17.06
CA VAL A 50 -8.97 -10.59 -16.46
C VAL A 50 -7.94 -9.83 -15.62
N VAL A 51 -7.14 -10.52 -14.83
CA VAL A 51 -6.05 -9.91 -14.04
C VAL A 51 -4.99 -9.29 -14.95
N ALA A 52 -4.59 -9.98 -16.02
CA ALA A 52 -3.61 -9.47 -16.97
C ALA A 52 -4.12 -8.23 -17.72
N VAL A 53 -5.39 -8.23 -18.14
CA VAL A 53 -6.02 -7.07 -18.77
C VAL A 53 -6.15 -5.92 -17.78
N ALA A 54 -6.56 -6.18 -16.53
CA ALA A 54 -6.61 -5.16 -15.49
C ALA A 54 -5.24 -4.57 -15.21
N ALA A 55 -4.18 -5.39 -15.16
CA ALA A 55 -2.81 -4.94 -14.98
C ALA A 55 -2.30 -4.11 -16.17
N TYR A 56 -2.65 -4.50 -17.41
CA TYR A 56 -2.32 -3.74 -18.62
C TYR A 56 -3.05 -2.40 -18.71
N VAL A 57 -4.34 -2.39 -18.36
CA VAL A 57 -5.11 -1.14 -18.25
C VAL A 57 -4.55 -0.28 -17.12
N ALA A 58 -4.16 -0.88 -16.01
CA ALA A 58 -3.56 -0.16 -14.89
C ALA A 58 -2.23 0.49 -15.24
N SER A 59 -1.35 -0.21 -15.98
CA SER A 59 -0.09 0.38 -16.44
C SER A 59 -0.32 1.55 -17.42
N MET A 60 -1.38 1.50 -18.23
CA MET A 60 -1.80 2.61 -19.09
C MET A 60 -2.41 3.78 -18.32
N LEU A 61 -3.02 3.52 -17.16
CA LEU A 61 -3.71 4.50 -16.32
C LEU A 61 -2.91 4.92 -15.08
N THR A 62 -1.59 4.70 -15.09
CA THR A 62 -0.68 5.02 -13.98
C THR A 62 -0.87 6.46 -13.46
N LEU A 63 -1.08 7.42 -14.38
CA LEU A 63 -1.32 8.84 -14.09
C LEU A 63 -2.58 9.11 -13.25
N LEU A 64 -3.56 8.19 -13.29
CA LEU A 64 -4.82 8.28 -12.57
C LEU A 64 -4.83 7.40 -11.31
N ILE A 65 -4.21 6.24 -11.40
CA ILE A 65 -4.19 5.23 -10.33
C ILE A 65 -3.29 5.69 -9.16
N ILE A 66 -2.11 6.24 -9.44
CA ILE A 66 -1.19 6.70 -8.39
C ILE A 66 -1.85 7.79 -7.52
N PRO A 67 -2.41 8.89 -8.07
CA PRO A 67 -3.08 9.91 -7.26
C PRO A 67 -4.27 9.38 -6.46
N LEU A 68 -5.03 8.45 -7.05
CA LEU A 68 -6.17 7.82 -6.39
C LEU A 68 -5.73 7.01 -5.17
N LEU A 69 -4.66 6.24 -5.32
CA LEU A 69 -4.07 5.43 -4.25
C LEU A 69 -3.34 6.28 -3.21
N LEU A 70 -2.65 7.35 -3.63
CA LEU A 70 -2.05 8.31 -2.72
C LEU A 70 -3.09 9.10 -1.93
N ALA A 71 -4.27 9.36 -2.49
CA ALA A 71 -5.35 10.05 -1.78
C ALA A 71 -5.93 9.20 -0.64
N LEU A 72 -5.88 7.86 -0.74
CA LEU A 72 -6.36 6.96 0.31
C LEU A 72 -5.59 7.12 1.62
N PHE A 73 -4.28 7.35 1.54
CA PHE A 73 -3.43 7.50 2.72
C PHE A 73 -3.87 8.68 3.63
N PRO A 74 -3.84 9.95 3.19
CA PRO A 74 -4.31 11.08 3.99
C PRO A 74 -5.82 11.00 4.26
N ALA A 75 -6.60 10.30 3.42
CA ALA A 75 -8.01 10.06 3.72
C ALA A 75 -8.19 9.30 5.04
N THR A 76 -7.34 8.31 5.34
CA THR A 76 -7.47 7.56 6.61
C THR A 76 -7.31 8.44 7.85
N LEU A 77 -6.46 9.46 7.75
CA LEU A 77 -6.21 10.44 8.82
C LEU A 77 -7.29 11.53 8.88
N LEU A 78 -7.81 11.95 7.73
CA LEU A 78 -8.78 13.05 7.62
C LEU A 78 -10.25 12.61 7.73
N VAL A 79 -10.58 11.35 7.48
CA VAL A 79 -11.95 10.82 7.63
C VAL A 79 -12.51 11.02 9.03
N PRO A 80 -11.79 10.71 10.14
CA PRO A 80 -12.28 10.98 11.48
C PRO A 80 -12.59 12.46 11.72
N VAL A 81 -11.73 13.35 11.20
CA VAL A 81 -11.91 14.81 11.28
C VAL A 81 -13.15 15.24 10.49
N ALA A 82 -13.31 14.75 9.26
CA ALA A 82 -14.45 15.07 8.41
C ALA A 82 -15.76 14.53 9.00
N LYS A 83 -15.74 13.33 9.58
CA LYS A 83 -16.88 12.73 10.28
C LYS A 83 -17.28 13.57 11.49
N TRP A 84 -16.33 13.93 12.34
CA TRP A 84 -16.57 14.80 13.49
C TRP A 84 -17.20 16.16 13.11
N LEU A 85 -16.76 16.76 11.99
CA LEU A 85 -17.38 17.99 11.46
C LEU A 85 -18.82 17.76 10.96
N LYS A 86 -19.07 16.65 10.25
CA LYS A 86 -20.43 16.28 9.79
C LYS A 86 -21.36 16.00 10.96
N ASP A 87 -20.87 15.32 11.99
CA ASP A 87 -21.64 15.01 13.20
C ASP A 87 -22.01 16.30 13.97
N LYS A 88 -21.24 17.38 13.81
CA LYS A 88 -21.56 18.73 14.31
C LYS A 88 -22.49 19.55 13.40
N GLY A 89 -23.03 18.95 12.34
CA GLY A 89 -23.98 19.59 11.44
C GLY A 89 -23.36 20.38 10.28
N VAL A 90 -22.03 20.30 10.07
CA VAL A 90 -21.37 20.95 8.93
C VAL A 90 -21.76 20.21 7.63
N PRO A 91 -22.21 20.90 6.57
CA PRO A 91 -22.53 20.28 5.28
C PRO A 91 -21.35 19.48 4.72
N ALA A 92 -21.62 18.34 4.07
CA ALA A 92 -20.58 17.39 3.66
C ALA A 92 -19.43 18.01 2.85
N ALA A 93 -19.72 18.96 1.96
CA ALA A 93 -18.70 19.66 1.16
C ALA A 93 -17.81 20.59 2.02
N ALA A 94 -18.41 21.31 2.97
CA ALA A 94 -17.68 22.18 3.89
C ALA A 94 -16.85 21.37 4.89
N ALA A 95 -17.38 20.26 5.38
CA ALA A 95 -16.63 19.34 6.25
C ALA A 95 -15.40 18.79 5.52
N ALA A 96 -15.55 18.33 4.27
CA ALA A 96 -14.44 17.85 3.46
C ALA A 96 -13.39 18.94 3.17
N ALA A 97 -13.82 20.13 2.76
CA ALA A 97 -12.92 21.26 2.49
C ALA A 97 -12.15 21.70 3.75
N LEU A 98 -12.83 21.77 4.90
CA LEU A 98 -12.20 22.15 6.16
C LEU A 98 -11.23 21.08 6.65
N SER A 99 -11.57 19.79 6.54
CA SER A 99 -10.63 18.70 6.86
C SER A 99 -9.40 18.72 5.97
N LEU A 100 -9.56 18.96 4.66
CA LEU A 100 -8.43 19.14 3.74
C LEU A 100 -7.56 20.32 4.15
N LEU A 101 -8.17 21.47 4.43
CA LEU A 101 -7.45 22.67 4.84
C LEU A 101 -6.66 22.41 6.14
N VAL A 102 -7.28 21.77 7.14
CA VAL A 102 -6.62 21.39 8.39
C VAL A 102 -5.44 20.44 8.12
N GLY A 103 -5.62 19.44 7.26
CA GLY A 103 -4.53 18.51 6.88
C GLY A 103 -3.36 19.22 6.21
N ILE A 104 -3.64 20.07 5.23
CA ILE A 104 -2.62 20.86 4.52
C ILE A 104 -1.89 21.79 5.48
N LEU A 105 -2.62 22.48 6.36
CA LEU A 105 -2.03 23.37 7.36
C LEU A 105 -1.21 22.60 8.38
N ALA A 106 -1.64 21.42 8.83
CA ALA A 106 -0.89 20.60 9.76
C ALA A 106 0.43 20.12 9.15
N ILE A 107 0.40 19.56 7.95
CA ILE A 107 1.62 19.13 7.23
C ILE A 107 2.51 20.34 6.93
N GLY A 108 1.93 21.43 6.43
CA GLY A 108 2.66 22.66 6.13
C GLY A 108 3.29 23.30 7.36
N ALA A 109 2.65 23.23 8.53
CA ALA A 109 3.21 23.71 9.78
C ALA A 109 4.38 22.83 10.24
N VAL A 110 4.26 21.50 10.15
CA VAL A 110 5.36 20.58 10.47
C VAL A 110 6.54 20.83 9.55
N LEU A 111 6.35 20.77 8.22
CA LEU A 111 7.41 20.99 7.25
C LEU A 111 7.99 22.41 7.35
N GLY A 112 7.14 23.42 7.53
CA GLY A 112 7.55 24.82 7.68
C GLY A 112 8.37 25.06 8.94
N ALA A 113 8.12 24.34 10.04
CA ALA A 113 8.95 24.38 11.24
C ALA A 113 10.26 23.59 11.09
N MET A 114 10.26 22.55 10.24
CA MET A 114 11.44 21.72 9.96
C MET A 114 12.48 22.44 9.12
N VAL A 115 12.06 23.16 8.07
CA VAL A 115 12.99 23.87 7.16
C VAL A 115 14.00 24.75 7.90
N PRO A 116 13.61 25.70 8.80
CA PRO A 116 14.58 26.54 9.49
C PRO A 116 15.44 25.75 10.48
N LEU A 117 14.90 24.68 11.08
CA LEU A 117 15.63 23.85 12.03
C LEU A 117 16.74 23.06 11.34
N VAL A 118 16.49 22.54 10.14
CA VAL A 118 17.52 21.91 9.30
C VAL A 118 18.47 22.97 8.75
N ALA A 119 17.96 24.07 8.20
CA ALA A 119 18.78 25.10 7.58
C ALA A 119 19.77 25.76 8.54
N ALA A 120 19.45 25.86 9.83
CA ALA A 120 20.36 26.37 10.85
C ALA A 120 21.56 25.43 11.11
N GLU A 121 21.36 24.12 10.98
CA GLU A 121 22.35 23.09 11.31
C GLU A 121 23.12 22.59 10.07
N LEU A 122 22.62 22.89 8.85
CA LEU A 122 23.26 22.46 7.60
C LEU A 122 24.73 22.88 7.46
N PRO A 123 25.15 24.12 7.80
CA PRO A 123 26.55 24.52 7.71
C PRO A 123 27.46 23.71 8.63
N ASP A 124 27.03 23.53 9.88
CA ASP A 124 27.79 22.80 10.91
C ASP A 124 27.85 21.30 10.60
N LEU A 125 26.77 20.74 10.02
CA LEU A 125 26.76 19.39 9.48
C LEU A 125 27.73 19.21 8.31
N ALA A 126 27.78 20.17 7.38
CA ALA A 126 28.65 20.08 6.21
C ALA A 126 30.13 20.11 6.62
N GLU A 127 30.47 20.97 7.59
CA GLU A 127 31.82 21.05 8.17
C GLU A 127 32.18 19.77 8.95
N SER A 128 31.30 19.34 9.86
CA SER A 128 31.47 18.14 10.68
C SER A 128 31.50 16.86 9.85
N ALA A 129 30.69 16.74 8.80
CA ALA A 129 30.73 15.61 7.88
C ALA A 129 32.07 15.55 7.12
N GLY A 130 32.57 16.71 6.67
CA GLY A 130 33.89 16.81 6.05
C GLY A 130 35.02 16.40 7.00
N GLU A 131 34.96 16.81 8.27
CA GLU A 131 35.92 16.41 9.30
C GLU A 131 35.82 14.92 9.65
N GLY A 132 34.61 14.40 9.85
CA GLY A 132 34.36 12.98 10.15
C GLY A 132 34.84 12.07 9.04
N ILE A 133 34.61 12.42 7.76
CA ILE A 133 35.14 11.66 6.61
C ILE A 133 36.67 11.65 6.62
N ARG A 134 37.32 12.79 6.85
CA ARG A 134 38.79 12.87 6.94
C ARG A 134 39.33 12.02 8.09
N GLN A 135 38.64 12.00 9.22
CA GLN A 135 39.02 11.20 10.39
C GLN A 135 38.84 9.70 10.15
N VAL A 136 37.76 9.29 9.49
CA VAL A 136 37.54 7.89 9.09
C VAL A 136 38.58 7.44 8.08
N GLN A 137 38.90 8.28 7.08
CA GLN A 137 39.97 8.00 6.13
C GLN A 137 41.31 7.80 6.85
N GLN A 138 41.67 8.68 7.78
CA GLN A 138 42.89 8.55 8.58
C GLN A 138 42.89 7.29 9.45
N GLN A 139 41.79 6.95 10.12
CA GLN A 139 41.72 5.75 10.96
C GLN A 139 41.81 4.46 10.14
N ILE A 140 41.18 4.42 8.97
CA ILE A 140 41.27 3.24 8.10
C ILE A 140 42.68 3.15 7.50
N GLU A 141 43.29 4.27 7.12
CA GLU A 141 44.67 4.31 6.64
C GLU A 141 45.66 3.85 7.73
N ASP A 142 45.47 4.27 8.97
CA ASP A 142 46.27 3.85 10.13
C ASP A 142 46.08 2.35 10.47
N LEU A 143 44.86 1.81 10.33
CA LEU A 143 44.54 0.42 10.66
C LEU A 143 44.87 -0.58 9.55
N THR A 144 44.72 -0.17 8.29
CA THR A 144 44.81 -1.07 7.12
C THR A 144 46.02 -0.79 6.22
N GLY A 145 46.67 0.38 6.36
CA GLY A 145 47.74 0.83 5.48
C GLY A 145 47.29 1.16 4.06
N VAL A 146 45.97 1.15 3.78
CA VAL A 146 45.39 1.44 2.47
C VAL A 146 44.67 2.78 2.54
N GLY A 147 45.23 3.79 1.88
CA GLY A 147 44.59 5.12 1.77
C GLY A 147 43.33 5.05 0.91
N ILE A 148 42.18 5.39 1.50
CA ILE A 148 40.88 5.47 0.79
C ILE A 148 40.68 6.89 0.27
N GLY A 149 41.51 7.31 -0.68
CA GLY A 149 41.51 8.67 -1.24
C GLY A 149 40.29 9.02 -2.11
N GLY A 150 39.56 8.02 -2.63
CA GLY A 150 38.52 8.25 -3.62
C GLY A 150 37.23 8.91 -3.11
N MET A 151 36.97 8.91 -1.80
CA MET A 151 35.71 9.44 -1.25
C MET A 151 35.63 10.97 -1.31
N ALA A 152 36.76 11.66 -1.11
CA ALA A 152 36.85 13.11 -1.24
C ALA A 152 36.67 13.55 -2.69
N GLU A 153 37.20 12.78 -3.64
CA GLU A 153 37.09 13.02 -5.08
C GLU A 153 35.67 12.73 -5.60
N LEU A 154 34.94 11.80 -4.98
CA LEU A 154 33.51 11.58 -5.22
C LEU A 154 32.64 12.74 -4.67
N LEU A 155 33.03 13.36 -3.57
CA LEU A 155 32.36 14.54 -3.03
C LEU A 155 32.63 15.79 -3.87
N ASP A 156 33.87 15.97 -4.33
CA ASP A 156 34.21 17.04 -5.28
C ASP A 156 33.48 16.82 -6.61
N GLN A 157 33.43 15.58 -7.14
CA GLN A 157 32.61 15.25 -8.32
C GLN A 157 31.12 15.45 -8.10
N ALA A 158 30.58 15.14 -6.91
CA ALA A 158 29.18 15.43 -6.60
C ALA A 158 28.93 16.95 -6.55
N SER A 159 29.88 17.73 -6.04
CA SER A 159 29.79 19.20 -6.01
C SER A 159 29.93 19.83 -7.40
N GLU A 160 30.72 19.22 -8.28
CA GLU A 160 30.92 19.63 -9.67
C GLU A 160 29.72 19.23 -10.54
N LEU A 161 29.11 18.05 -10.31
CA LEU A 161 27.83 17.64 -10.92
C LEU A 161 26.66 18.54 -10.48
N LEU A 162 26.71 19.11 -9.27
CA LEU A 162 25.76 20.13 -8.81
C LEU A 162 26.05 21.52 -9.40
N GLY A 163 27.29 21.77 -9.86
CA GLY A 163 27.76 23.05 -10.39
C GLY A 163 27.76 23.16 -11.92
N GLU A 164 27.83 22.06 -12.67
CA GLU A 164 27.85 22.07 -14.13
C GLU A 164 26.45 22.22 -14.73
N THR A 165 25.99 23.46 -14.79
CA THR A 165 24.80 23.87 -15.55
C THR A 165 25.08 23.97 -17.06
N GLY A 166 25.69 22.94 -17.66
CA GLY A 166 26.18 22.95 -19.04
C GLY A 166 25.17 22.52 -20.12
N GLU A 167 24.11 21.78 -19.76
CA GLU A 167 23.15 21.21 -20.72
C GLU A 167 21.69 21.52 -20.34
N LEU A 168 21.46 22.80 -20.04
CA LEU A 168 20.25 23.30 -19.37
C LEU A 168 18.95 23.24 -20.18
N ALA A 169 18.98 23.28 -21.52
CA ALA A 169 17.74 23.45 -22.29
C ALA A 169 16.89 22.17 -22.38
N GLY A 170 17.53 21.00 -22.55
CA GLY A 170 16.85 19.71 -22.58
C GLY A 170 16.40 19.26 -21.19
N GLN A 171 17.28 19.41 -20.20
CA GLN A 171 17.00 19.05 -18.80
C GLN A 171 15.98 19.98 -18.15
N ALA A 172 15.95 21.29 -18.48
CA ALA A 172 14.93 22.19 -17.96
C ALA A 172 13.54 21.89 -18.52
N LEU A 173 13.44 21.48 -19.79
CA LEU A 173 12.17 21.04 -20.38
C LEU A 173 11.69 19.75 -19.72
N GLU A 174 12.57 18.76 -19.56
CA GLU A 174 12.25 17.51 -18.87
C GLU A 174 11.85 17.75 -17.41
N ALA A 175 12.60 18.55 -16.67
CA ALA A 175 12.27 18.94 -15.30
C ALA A 175 10.95 19.72 -15.22
N ALA A 176 10.66 20.59 -16.18
CA ALA A 176 9.38 21.29 -16.27
C ALA A 176 8.22 20.33 -16.52
N PHE A 177 8.39 19.33 -17.39
CA PHE A 177 7.39 18.28 -17.61
C PHE A 177 7.16 17.45 -16.35
N VAL A 178 8.22 17.00 -15.67
CA VAL A 178 8.13 16.26 -14.40
C VAL A 178 7.45 17.11 -13.33
N ALA A 179 7.80 18.38 -13.21
CA ALA A 179 7.16 19.29 -12.26
C ALA A 179 5.67 19.48 -12.58
N PHE A 180 5.33 19.68 -13.86
CA PHE A 180 3.94 19.80 -14.30
C PHE A 180 3.14 18.52 -14.01
N GLU A 181 3.68 17.35 -14.34
CA GLU A 181 3.08 16.05 -14.05
C GLU A 181 2.87 15.86 -12.54
N THR A 182 3.86 16.24 -11.74
CA THR A 182 3.81 16.17 -10.27
C THR A 182 2.70 17.07 -9.73
N VAL A 183 2.61 18.32 -10.21
CA VAL A 183 1.54 19.25 -9.81
C VAL A 183 0.17 18.74 -10.25
N ALA A 184 0.03 18.24 -11.47
CA ALA A 184 -1.22 17.67 -11.97
C ALA A 184 -1.65 16.45 -11.13
N SER A 185 -0.71 15.56 -10.82
CA SER A 185 -0.89 14.39 -9.96
C SER A 185 -1.33 14.78 -8.54
N LEU A 186 -0.68 15.77 -7.93
CA LEU A 186 -1.05 16.29 -6.62
C LEU A 186 -2.44 16.94 -6.62
N LEU A 187 -2.75 17.75 -7.64
CA LEU A 187 -4.07 18.34 -7.80
C LEU A 187 -5.15 17.26 -7.93
N LEU A 188 -4.91 16.23 -8.74
CA LEU A 188 -5.84 15.11 -8.89
C LEU A 188 -6.01 14.36 -7.56
N MET A 189 -4.92 14.10 -6.85
CA MET A 189 -4.94 13.47 -5.52
C MET A 189 -5.83 14.27 -4.55
N PHE A 190 -5.66 15.60 -4.46
CA PHE A 190 -6.48 16.45 -3.60
C PHE A 190 -7.95 16.48 -4.02
N VAL A 191 -8.24 16.49 -5.32
CA VAL A 191 -9.61 16.43 -5.84
C VAL A 191 -10.27 15.10 -5.47
N VAL A 192 -9.57 13.99 -5.67
CA VAL A 192 -10.04 12.65 -5.28
C VAL A 192 -10.28 12.59 -3.78
N LEU A 193 -9.32 13.06 -2.98
CA LEU A 193 -9.42 13.11 -1.53
C LEU A 193 -10.62 13.95 -1.08
N PHE A 194 -10.87 15.10 -1.71
CA PHE A 194 -12.05 15.93 -1.44
C PHE A 194 -13.35 15.15 -1.66
N PHE A 195 -13.51 14.53 -2.83
CA PHE A 195 -14.72 13.77 -3.14
C PHE A 195 -14.89 12.55 -2.24
N TYR A 196 -13.79 11.90 -1.90
CA TYR A 196 -13.78 10.79 -0.97
C TYR A 196 -14.22 11.22 0.44
N LEU A 197 -13.66 12.31 0.98
CA LEU A 197 -14.06 12.85 2.28
C LEU A 197 -15.50 13.36 2.29
N LYS A 198 -15.98 13.91 1.16
CA LYS A 198 -17.35 14.42 1.03
C LYS A 198 -18.37 13.29 0.99
N ASP A 199 -18.24 12.36 0.03
CA ASP A 199 -19.26 11.40 -0.37
C ASP A 199 -18.73 9.97 -0.58
N GLY A 200 -17.60 9.56 0.02
CA GLY A 200 -16.93 8.27 -0.23
C GLY A 200 -17.84 7.04 -0.22
N ARG A 201 -18.79 6.95 0.72
CA ARG A 201 -19.76 5.84 0.77
C ARG A 201 -20.71 5.81 -0.43
N ARG A 202 -21.17 6.97 -0.91
CA ARG A 202 -22.01 7.08 -2.11
C ARG A 202 -21.24 6.71 -3.37
N LEU A 203 -19.95 7.02 -3.44
CA LEU A 203 -19.09 6.61 -4.55
C LEU A 203 -18.98 5.08 -4.61
N ALA A 204 -18.76 4.43 -3.45
CA ALA A 204 -18.70 2.97 -3.35
C ALA A 204 -20.05 2.31 -3.72
N GLU A 205 -21.17 2.84 -3.19
CA GLU A 205 -22.51 2.36 -3.54
C GLU A 205 -22.82 2.56 -5.03
N GLY A 206 -22.45 3.71 -5.60
CA GLY A 206 -22.60 4.01 -7.02
C GLY A 206 -21.86 3.01 -7.90
N LEU A 207 -20.62 2.68 -7.57
CA LEU A 207 -19.84 1.66 -8.26
C LEU A 207 -20.51 0.28 -8.15
N ALA A 208 -20.93 -0.13 -6.95
CA ALA A 208 -21.61 -1.41 -6.75
C ALA A 208 -22.94 -1.50 -7.53
N ASN A 209 -23.62 -0.37 -7.76
CA ASN A 209 -24.88 -0.32 -8.50
C ASN A 209 -24.71 -0.46 -10.03
N THR A 210 -23.50 -0.25 -10.56
CA THR A 210 -23.21 -0.50 -11.99
C THR A 210 -23.06 -2.00 -12.33
N THR A 211 -23.00 -2.85 -11.30
CA THR A 211 -22.74 -4.28 -11.42
C THR A 211 -24.04 -5.08 -11.62
N PRO A 212 -24.06 -6.14 -12.45
CA PRO A 212 -25.24 -6.98 -12.63
C PRO A 212 -25.80 -7.54 -11.30
N PRO A 213 -27.14 -7.62 -11.12
CA PRO A 213 -27.76 -8.03 -9.85
C PRO A 213 -27.28 -9.37 -9.31
N ARG A 214 -26.89 -10.30 -10.18
CA ARG A 214 -26.41 -11.65 -9.81
C ARG A 214 -25.08 -11.63 -9.04
N VAL A 215 -24.19 -10.70 -9.35
CA VAL A 215 -22.84 -10.63 -8.74
C VAL A 215 -22.68 -9.44 -7.79
N ARG A 216 -23.66 -8.52 -7.76
CA ARG A 216 -23.67 -7.33 -6.89
C ARG A 216 -23.44 -7.61 -5.40
N PRO A 217 -24.00 -8.68 -4.77
CA PRO A 217 -23.69 -8.99 -3.37
C PRO A 217 -22.21 -9.30 -3.14
N HIS A 218 -21.60 -10.10 -4.04
CA HIS A 218 -20.19 -10.48 -3.97
C HIS A 218 -19.27 -9.27 -4.18
N VAL A 219 -19.60 -8.40 -5.15
CA VAL A 219 -18.82 -7.17 -5.39
C VAL A 219 -18.91 -6.21 -4.20
N HIS A 220 -20.10 -6.09 -3.59
CA HIS A 220 -20.27 -5.24 -2.42
C HIS A 220 -19.43 -5.74 -1.24
N GLU A 221 -19.49 -7.05 -0.97
CA GLU A 221 -18.71 -7.69 0.09
C GLU A 221 -17.20 -7.51 -0.14
N VAL A 222 -16.71 -7.81 -1.34
CA VAL A 222 -15.29 -7.64 -1.72
C VAL A 222 -14.85 -6.19 -1.58
N MET A 223 -15.67 -5.22 -2.03
CA MET A 223 -15.35 -3.79 -1.88
C MET A 223 -15.28 -3.37 -0.41
N GLN A 224 -16.21 -3.84 0.44
CA GLN A 224 -16.18 -3.54 1.87
C GLN A 224 -14.91 -4.10 2.53
N ARG A 225 -14.58 -5.38 2.29
CA ARG A 225 -13.38 -6.02 2.83
C ARG A 225 -12.10 -5.34 2.35
N ALA A 226 -12.02 -5.00 1.07
CA ALA A 226 -10.89 -4.24 0.53
C ALA A 226 -10.75 -2.88 1.21
N TRP A 227 -11.87 -2.19 1.43
CA TRP A 227 -11.89 -0.88 2.09
C TRP A 227 -11.46 -0.96 3.57
N ALA A 228 -11.96 -1.96 4.29
CA ALA A 228 -11.56 -2.23 5.67
C ALA A 228 -10.06 -2.56 5.75
N THR A 229 -9.56 -3.41 4.85
CA THR A 229 -8.13 -3.79 4.77
C THR A 229 -7.23 -2.58 4.54
N LEU A 230 -7.58 -1.71 3.57
CA LEU A 230 -6.83 -0.47 3.31
C LEU A 230 -6.86 0.48 4.52
N GLY A 231 -8.02 0.64 5.15
CA GLY A 231 -8.18 1.49 6.32
C GLY A 231 -7.34 1.02 7.50
N THR A 232 -7.34 -0.29 7.78
CA THR A 232 -6.54 -0.90 8.84
C THR A 232 -5.05 -0.81 8.53
N TYR A 233 -4.64 -1.12 7.29
CA TYR A 233 -3.24 -1.04 6.86
C TYR A 233 -2.67 0.37 7.02
N PHE A 234 -3.31 1.40 6.46
CA PHE A 234 -2.77 2.77 6.53
C PHE A 234 -2.77 3.35 7.95
N ARG A 235 -3.77 3.01 8.79
CA ARG A 235 -3.75 3.37 10.21
C ARG A 235 -2.63 2.66 10.96
N GLY A 236 -2.40 1.39 10.63
CA GLY A 236 -1.28 0.62 11.16
C GLY A 236 0.07 1.26 10.79
N GLN A 237 0.25 1.61 9.53
CA GLN A 237 1.46 2.29 9.05
C GLN A 237 1.70 3.64 9.73
N LEU A 238 0.65 4.43 9.95
CA LEU A 238 0.74 5.68 10.71
C LEU A 238 1.19 5.45 12.16
N LEU A 239 0.68 4.39 12.80
CA LEU A 239 1.04 4.04 14.17
C LEU A 239 2.49 3.54 14.25
N VAL A 240 2.91 2.68 13.32
CA VAL A 240 4.29 2.21 13.19
C VAL A 240 5.25 3.39 13.00
N GLY A 241 4.96 4.27 12.04
CA GLY A 241 5.76 5.47 11.79
C GLY A 241 5.86 6.37 13.03
N LEU A 242 4.77 6.52 13.79
CA LEU A 242 4.77 7.30 15.04
C LEU A 242 5.63 6.65 16.12
N ILE A 243 5.55 5.34 16.28
CA ILE A 243 6.36 4.58 17.23
C ILE A 243 7.84 4.74 16.87
N ASN A 244 8.22 4.52 15.61
CA ASN A 244 9.60 4.65 15.16
C ASN A 244 10.14 6.06 15.33
N ALA A 245 9.39 7.07 14.92
CA ALA A 245 9.75 8.46 15.11
C ALA A 245 9.99 8.81 16.59
N THR A 246 9.15 8.26 17.47
CA THR A 246 9.28 8.45 18.92
C THR A 246 10.51 7.73 19.48
N LEU A 247 10.70 6.46 19.14
CA LEU A 247 11.83 5.66 19.65
C LEU A 247 13.18 6.17 19.14
N ILE A 248 13.29 6.41 17.84
CA ILE A 248 14.51 6.96 17.22
C ILE A 248 14.73 8.40 17.71
N GLY A 249 13.68 9.23 17.76
CA GLY A 249 13.77 10.58 18.27
C GLY A 249 14.28 10.64 19.71
N ILE A 250 13.74 9.79 20.61
CA ILE A 250 14.21 9.67 22.00
C ILE A 250 15.66 9.20 22.04
N ALA A 251 16.03 8.18 21.25
CA ALA A 251 17.40 7.70 21.21
C ALA A 251 18.40 8.80 20.80
N LEU A 252 18.10 9.53 19.73
CA LEU A 252 18.94 10.64 19.25
C LEU A 252 19.02 11.77 20.27
N LEU A 253 17.90 12.13 20.91
CA LEU A 253 17.88 13.15 21.97
C LEU A 253 18.71 12.74 23.19
N LEU A 254 18.63 11.47 23.62
CA LEU A 254 19.41 10.96 24.74
C LEU A 254 20.91 10.90 24.45
N LEU A 255 21.28 10.64 23.20
CA LEU A 255 22.67 10.65 22.74
C LEU A 255 23.20 12.06 22.46
N GLY A 256 22.34 13.08 22.49
CA GLY A 256 22.72 14.47 22.22
C GLY A 256 23.02 14.76 20.76
N ILE A 257 22.55 13.91 19.84
CA ILE A 257 22.78 14.10 18.39
C ILE A 257 21.96 15.31 17.92
N PRO A 258 22.56 16.28 17.22
CA PRO A 258 21.84 17.41 16.65
C PRO A 258 20.79 16.90 15.66
N LEU A 259 19.80 17.73 15.35
CA LEU A 259 18.72 17.37 14.42
C LEU A 259 17.88 16.15 14.84
N ALA A 260 17.92 15.72 16.10
CA ALA A 260 17.08 14.62 16.58
C ALA A 260 15.59 14.81 16.23
N VAL A 261 15.07 16.04 16.36
CA VAL A 261 13.66 16.35 16.02
C VAL A 261 13.42 16.28 14.50
N PRO A 262 14.22 16.95 13.64
CA PRO A 262 14.12 16.76 12.18
C PRO A 262 14.25 15.32 11.71
N LEU A 263 15.19 14.57 12.26
CA LEU A 263 15.37 13.16 11.95
C LEU A 263 14.16 12.35 12.40
N ALA A 264 13.60 12.60 13.59
CA ALA A 264 12.37 11.93 14.04
C ALA A 264 11.18 12.22 13.12
N VAL A 265 11.02 13.45 12.65
CA VAL A 265 9.97 13.81 11.68
C VAL A 265 10.22 13.13 10.33
N LEU A 266 11.47 13.08 9.89
CA LEU A 266 11.84 12.38 8.66
C LEU A 266 11.63 10.86 8.79
N VAL A 267 11.91 10.27 9.95
CA VAL A 267 11.58 8.88 10.28
C VAL A 267 10.06 8.68 10.27
N PHE A 268 9.27 9.61 10.81
CA PHE A 268 7.81 9.52 10.79
C PHE A 268 7.26 9.46 9.37
N PHE A 269 7.61 10.44 8.53
CA PHE A 269 7.15 10.51 7.14
C PHE A 269 7.77 9.42 6.27
N GLY A 270 9.05 9.10 6.50
CA GLY A 270 9.76 8.01 5.86
C GLY A 270 9.07 6.69 6.17
N GLY A 271 8.76 6.43 7.44
CA GLY A 271 8.05 5.24 7.91
C GLY A 271 6.66 5.05 7.29
N LEU A 272 6.13 6.02 6.55
CA LEU A 272 4.93 5.81 5.72
C LEU A 272 5.20 4.99 4.47
N PHE A 273 6.45 4.98 3.97
CA PHE A 273 6.91 4.23 2.81
C PHE A 273 7.71 3.01 3.28
N PRO A 274 7.13 1.79 3.21
CA PRO A 274 7.81 0.57 3.67
C PRO A 274 9.18 0.41 3.02
N VAL A 275 10.17 -0.04 3.81
CA VAL A 275 11.56 -0.30 3.42
C VAL A 275 12.35 0.96 3.04
N VAL A 276 11.87 1.76 2.09
CA VAL A 276 12.56 2.96 1.59
C VAL A 276 12.73 4.01 2.68
N GLY A 277 11.66 4.23 3.45
CA GLY A 277 11.66 5.20 4.53
C GLY A 277 12.65 4.91 5.64
N ALA A 278 12.61 3.69 6.16
CA ALA A 278 13.50 3.20 7.21
C ALA A 278 14.96 3.26 6.77
N LEU A 279 15.26 2.81 5.54
CA LEU A 279 16.61 2.84 5.01
C LEU A 279 17.15 4.26 4.87
N ILE A 280 16.39 5.18 4.28
CA ILE A 280 16.83 6.56 4.08
C ILE A 280 16.94 7.28 5.44
N ALA A 281 15.93 7.17 6.29
CA ALA A 281 15.90 7.87 7.57
C ALA A 281 16.94 7.34 8.56
N GLY A 282 17.08 6.01 8.66
CA GLY A 282 18.11 5.36 9.47
C GLY A 282 19.52 5.68 8.97
N ALA A 283 19.74 5.63 7.65
CA ALA A 283 21.03 6.03 7.07
C ALA A 283 21.36 7.49 7.38
N LEU A 284 20.41 8.41 7.19
CA LEU A 284 20.61 9.82 7.52
C LEU A 284 20.91 10.03 9.01
N ALA A 285 20.22 9.32 9.92
CA ALA A 285 20.51 9.41 11.35
C ALA A 285 21.93 8.93 11.69
N VAL A 286 22.39 7.83 11.08
CA VAL A 286 23.75 7.31 11.26
C VAL A 286 24.78 8.27 10.66
N LEU A 287 24.52 8.84 9.48
CA LEU A 287 25.40 9.80 8.82
C LEU A 287 25.54 11.09 9.64
N VAL A 288 24.44 11.63 10.15
CA VAL A 288 24.45 12.80 11.03
C VAL A 288 25.23 12.51 12.31
N ALA A 289 25.04 11.35 12.93
CA ALA A 289 25.81 10.96 14.11
C ALA A 289 27.31 10.76 13.82
N ALA A 290 27.66 10.26 12.63
CA ALA A 290 29.05 10.13 12.19
C ALA A 290 29.72 11.48 11.97
N ALA A 291 28.99 12.44 11.40
CA ALA A 291 29.44 13.79 11.20
C ALA A 291 29.68 14.48 12.55
N ASP A 292 28.69 14.49 13.43
CA ASP A 292 28.72 15.27 14.67
C ASP A 292 29.58 14.65 15.78
N ALA A 293 29.48 13.34 15.98
CA ALA A 293 30.04 12.65 17.15
C ALA A 293 31.04 11.53 16.81
N GLY A 294 31.40 11.41 15.53
CA GLY A 294 32.41 10.46 15.03
C GLY A 294 31.92 9.01 14.89
N LEU A 295 32.82 8.14 14.40
CA LEU A 295 32.48 6.78 13.96
C LEU A 295 31.92 5.88 15.08
N VAL A 296 32.42 6.03 16.31
CA VAL A 296 31.94 5.21 17.44
C VAL A 296 30.49 5.52 17.74
N MET A 297 30.11 6.81 17.77
CA MET A 297 28.73 7.21 18.02
C MET A 297 27.82 6.82 16.86
N ALA A 298 28.29 6.93 15.62
CA ALA A 298 27.58 6.44 14.44
C ALA A 298 27.25 4.94 14.53
N LEU A 299 28.21 4.13 14.98
CA LEU A 299 28.01 2.70 15.18
C LEU A 299 27.00 2.42 16.31
N VAL A 300 27.04 3.19 17.39
CA VAL A 300 26.04 3.09 18.47
C VAL A 300 24.64 3.42 17.95
N VAL A 301 24.49 4.52 17.20
CA VAL A 301 23.22 4.89 16.56
C VAL A 301 22.75 3.82 15.59
N ALA A 302 23.66 3.27 14.76
CA ALA A 302 23.32 2.20 13.83
C ALA A 302 22.81 0.95 14.55
N VAL A 303 23.46 0.55 15.64
CA VAL A 303 22.99 -0.57 16.47
C VAL A 303 21.62 -0.30 17.07
N ILE A 304 21.37 0.93 17.57
CA ILE A 304 20.06 1.30 18.12
C ILE A 304 18.97 1.28 17.04
N VAL A 305 19.24 1.85 15.86
CA VAL A 305 18.33 1.81 14.72
C VAL A 305 17.99 0.36 14.37
N VAL A 306 19.01 -0.50 14.24
CA VAL A 306 18.78 -1.93 13.97
C VAL A 306 17.95 -2.59 15.07
N ILE A 307 18.18 -2.29 16.35
CA ILE A 307 17.37 -2.83 17.44
C ILE A 307 15.91 -2.37 17.32
N ILE A 308 15.67 -1.11 16.99
CA ILE A 308 14.32 -0.55 16.82
C ILE A 308 13.62 -1.20 15.62
N GLU A 309 14.30 -1.36 14.48
CA GLU A 309 13.78 -2.04 13.29
C GLU A 309 13.48 -3.53 13.55
N GLN A 310 14.31 -4.19 14.37
CA GLN A 310 14.03 -5.55 14.82
C GLN A 310 12.82 -5.60 15.76
N LEU A 311 12.64 -4.60 16.62
CA LEU A 311 11.47 -4.51 17.49
C LEU A 311 10.20 -4.24 16.66
N GLU A 312 10.30 -3.40 15.64
CA GLU A 312 9.24 -3.15 14.69
C GLU A 312 8.81 -4.45 14.00
N SER A 313 9.73 -5.09 13.28
CA SER A 313 9.43 -6.29 12.48
C SER A 313 8.96 -7.48 13.31
N ASN A 314 9.50 -7.68 14.52
CA ASN A 314 9.17 -8.86 15.34
C ASN A 314 8.06 -8.64 16.37
N VAL A 315 7.75 -7.39 16.71
CA VAL A 315 6.79 -7.08 17.78
C VAL A 315 5.72 -6.10 17.31
N PHE A 316 6.11 -4.92 16.81
CA PHE A 316 5.11 -3.90 16.48
C PHE A 316 4.29 -4.25 15.24
N GLU A 317 4.91 -4.77 14.18
CA GLU A 317 4.21 -5.19 12.98
C GLU A 317 3.16 -6.27 13.28
N PRO A 318 3.48 -7.39 13.95
CA PRO A 318 2.48 -8.39 14.35
C PRO A 318 1.39 -7.85 15.27
N LEU A 319 1.72 -6.94 16.19
CA LEU A 319 0.74 -6.36 17.12
C LEU A 319 -0.22 -5.38 16.42
N ILE A 320 0.28 -4.59 15.48
CA ILE A 320 -0.47 -3.50 14.83
C ILE A 320 -1.26 -4.02 13.64
N HIS A 321 -0.65 -4.86 12.80
CA HIS A 321 -1.29 -5.42 11.62
C HIS A 321 -1.97 -6.77 11.90
N GLY A 322 -1.73 -7.38 13.07
CA GLY A 322 -2.37 -8.61 13.51
C GLY A 322 -2.11 -9.83 12.61
N HIS A 323 -2.87 -10.91 12.84
CA HIS A 323 -3.01 -12.03 11.88
C HIS A 323 -3.78 -11.62 10.61
N ALA A 324 -4.25 -10.38 10.53
CA ALA A 324 -5.13 -9.90 9.46
C ALA A 324 -4.45 -9.84 8.09
N ILE A 325 -3.11 -9.85 8.04
CA ILE A 325 -2.30 -9.90 6.81
C ILE A 325 -1.16 -10.91 7.02
N ALA A 326 -1.48 -12.18 7.32
CA ALA A 326 -0.51 -13.26 7.40
C ALA A 326 0.01 -13.66 6.00
N LEU A 327 0.58 -12.70 5.27
CA LEU A 327 1.24 -12.95 4.00
C LEU A 327 2.63 -13.53 4.29
N HIS A 328 2.96 -14.62 3.61
CA HIS A 328 4.31 -15.15 3.64
C HIS A 328 5.31 -14.06 3.20
N PRO A 329 6.46 -13.86 3.89
CA PRO A 329 7.40 -12.78 3.57
C PRO A 329 7.84 -12.74 2.10
N LEU A 330 7.95 -13.91 1.47
CA LEU A 330 8.21 -14.03 0.03
C LEU A 330 7.14 -13.33 -0.84
N VAL A 331 5.86 -13.41 -0.47
CA VAL A 331 4.77 -12.73 -1.21
C VAL A 331 4.91 -11.22 -1.08
N ILE A 332 5.24 -10.72 0.10
CA ILE A 332 5.49 -9.28 0.33
C ILE A 332 6.68 -8.81 -0.51
N LEU A 333 7.81 -9.52 -0.43
CA LEU A 333 9.02 -9.20 -1.21
C LEU A 333 8.76 -9.18 -2.71
N LEU A 334 8.10 -10.22 -3.24
CA LEU A 334 7.77 -10.30 -4.66
C LEU A 334 6.79 -9.21 -5.08
N SER A 335 5.81 -8.89 -4.22
CA SER A 335 4.84 -7.83 -4.50
C SER A 335 5.53 -6.45 -4.54
N ILE A 336 6.38 -6.14 -3.57
CA ILE A 336 7.15 -4.88 -3.54
C ILE A 336 8.03 -4.78 -4.78
N THR A 337 8.74 -5.86 -5.12
CA THR A 337 9.61 -5.90 -6.30
C THR A 337 8.80 -5.70 -7.58
N ALA A 338 7.67 -6.40 -7.73
CA ALA A 338 6.80 -6.25 -8.89
C ALA A 338 6.21 -4.84 -8.98
N GLY A 339 5.75 -4.27 -7.87
CA GLY A 339 5.25 -2.90 -7.80
C GLY A 339 6.33 -1.88 -8.19
N ALA A 340 7.53 -2.04 -7.65
CA ALA A 340 8.69 -1.21 -7.99
C ALA A 340 9.01 -1.23 -9.50
N LEU A 341 8.98 -2.41 -10.11
CA LEU A 341 9.24 -2.57 -11.54
C LEU A 341 8.13 -1.99 -12.43
N LEU A 342 6.87 -2.03 -11.97
CA LEU A 342 5.72 -1.59 -12.77
C LEU A 342 5.46 -0.08 -12.67
N LEU A 343 5.48 0.48 -11.46
CA LEU A 343 5.07 1.86 -11.18
C LEU A 343 6.12 2.63 -10.36
N GLY A 344 7.36 2.14 -10.29
CA GLY A 344 8.44 2.76 -9.52
C GLY A 344 8.15 2.77 -8.01
N ILE A 345 8.63 3.81 -7.32
CA ILE A 345 8.49 3.98 -5.88
C ILE A 345 7.01 3.94 -5.42
N PHE A 346 6.09 4.46 -6.22
CA PHE A 346 4.67 4.45 -5.91
C PHE A 346 4.08 3.03 -5.97
N GLY A 347 4.52 2.21 -6.93
CA GLY A 347 4.11 0.81 -6.99
C GLY A 347 4.64 -0.01 -5.82
N ALA A 348 5.88 0.25 -5.40
CA ALA A 348 6.46 -0.38 -4.20
C ALA A 348 5.64 -0.04 -2.94
N PHE A 349 5.23 1.23 -2.77
CA PHE A 349 4.41 1.69 -1.65
C PHE A 349 3.05 0.96 -1.56
N ILE A 350 2.41 0.73 -2.70
CA ILE A 350 1.03 0.21 -2.74
C ILE A 350 0.99 -1.32 -2.89
N ALA A 351 2.13 -1.94 -3.20
CA ALA A 351 2.24 -3.38 -3.41
C ALA A 351 1.73 -4.20 -2.22
N VAL A 352 2.08 -3.80 -1.00
CA VAL A 352 1.70 -4.52 0.23
C VAL A 352 0.18 -4.50 0.45
N PRO A 353 -0.50 -3.32 0.46
CA PRO A 353 -1.95 -3.30 0.57
C PRO A 353 -2.66 -4.03 -0.57
N VAL A 354 -2.17 -3.93 -1.82
CA VAL A 354 -2.75 -4.67 -2.95
C VAL A 354 -2.61 -6.18 -2.76
N ALA A 355 -1.46 -6.67 -2.30
CA ALA A 355 -1.25 -8.08 -1.98
C ALA A 355 -2.20 -8.55 -0.86
N ALA A 356 -2.38 -7.73 0.18
CA ALA A 356 -3.28 -8.02 1.28
C ALA A 356 -4.74 -8.12 0.83
N ILE A 357 -5.23 -7.15 0.03
CA ILE A 357 -6.57 -7.20 -0.56
C ILE A 357 -6.73 -8.44 -1.42
N THR A 358 -5.72 -8.74 -2.26
CA THR A 358 -5.76 -9.90 -3.14
C THR A 358 -5.91 -11.20 -2.35
N ALA A 359 -5.15 -11.36 -1.26
CA ALA A 359 -5.29 -12.51 -0.38
C ALA A 359 -6.69 -12.59 0.25
N ARG A 360 -7.20 -11.49 0.83
CA ARG A 360 -8.54 -11.45 1.44
C ARG A 360 -9.66 -11.78 0.45
N VAL A 361 -9.52 -11.36 -0.80
CA VAL A 361 -10.48 -11.68 -1.86
C VAL A 361 -10.40 -13.16 -2.25
N LEU A 362 -9.19 -13.73 -2.33
CA LEU A 362 -9.01 -15.16 -2.58
C LEU A 362 -9.62 -16.01 -1.46
N ASP A 363 -9.45 -15.62 -0.20
CA ASP A 363 -9.99 -16.33 0.96
C ASP A 363 -11.53 -16.29 0.97
N TYR A 364 -12.13 -15.15 0.62
CA TYR A 364 -13.58 -15.03 0.43
C TYR A 364 -14.13 -16.05 -0.59
N PHE A 365 -13.44 -16.23 -1.73
CA PHE A 365 -13.87 -17.19 -2.73
C PHE A 365 -13.54 -18.65 -2.39
N ARG A 366 -12.57 -18.90 -1.49
CA ARG A 366 -12.25 -20.23 -0.97
C ARG A 366 -13.26 -20.69 0.09
N GLY A 367 -13.98 -19.77 0.72
CA GLY A 367 -14.98 -20.07 1.75
C GLY A 367 -14.34 -20.37 3.11
N ASP A 368 -13.15 -19.84 3.40
CA ASP A 368 -12.49 -20.05 4.69
C ASP A 368 -13.17 -19.21 5.79
N PRO A 369 -13.66 -19.84 6.88
CA PRO A 369 -14.43 -19.17 7.94
C PRO A 369 -13.59 -18.21 8.83
N GLU A 370 -12.26 -18.34 8.85
CA GLU A 370 -11.38 -17.44 9.61
C GLU A 370 -11.41 -15.97 9.12
N ALA A 371 -11.89 -15.74 7.88
CA ALA A 371 -12.06 -14.39 7.36
C ALA A 371 -13.21 -13.61 8.04
N GLU A 372 -14.22 -14.31 8.58
CA GLU A 372 -15.37 -13.70 9.26
C GLU A 372 -15.03 -13.22 10.68
N GLU A 373 -14.15 -13.93 11.40
CA GLU A 373 -13.78 -13.57 12.79
C GLU A 373 -12.88 -12.32 12.86
N SER A 374 -12.03 -12.08 11.85
CA SER A 374 -11.14 -10.90 11.85
C SER A 374 -11.87 -9.56 11.68
N ASP A 375 -13.12 -9.58 11.20
CA ASP A 375 -13.94 -8.38 10.97
C ASP A 375 -14.97 -8.14 12.11
N GLY A 376 -15.19 -9.13 12.98
CA GLY A 376 -16.19 -9.10 14.06
C GLY A 376 -15.70 -8.65 15.44
N GLY A 377 -14.41 -8.35 15.61
CA GLY A 377 -13.78 -8.12 16.93
C GLY A 377 -14.08 -6.79 17.64
N GLY A 378 -15.23 -6.15 17.41
CA GLY A 378 -15.51 -4.81 17.98
C GLY A 378 -16.96 -4.45 18.28
N GLU A 379 -17.94 -5.31 18.05
CA GLU A 379 -19.34 -5.00 18.38
C GLU A 379 -19.92 -6.09 19.28
N GLU A 380 -19.58 -6.04 20.57
CA GLU A 380 -20.39 -6.69 21.60
C GLU A 380 -21.80 -6.09 21.52
N ALA A 381 -22.73 -6.90 21.01
CA ALA A 381 -24.15 -6.60 21.08
C ALA A 381 -24.55 -6.39 22.55
N PRO A 382 -25.43 -5.43 22.87
CA PRO A 382 -25.90 -5.28 24.23
C PRO A 382 -26.71 -6.53 24.59
N GLU A 383 -26.25 -7.27 25.60
CA GLU A 383 -27.05 -8.30 26.25
C GLU A 383 -28.35 -7.67 26.73
N ALA A 384 -29.46 -8.10 26.13
CA ALA A 384 -30.77 -7.82 26.66
C ALA A 384 -31.01 -8.75 27.85
N THR A 385 -30.83 -8.23 29.06
CA THR A 385 -31.56 -8.66 30.27
C THR A 385 -31.72 -7.50 31.23
#